data_AF-A6Q251-F1
#
_entry.id   AF-A6Q251-F1
#
_cell.length_a   1.000
_cell.length_b   1.000
_cell.length_c   1.000
_cell.angle_alpha   90.00
_cell.angle_beta   90.00
_cell.angle_gamma   90.00
#
_symmetry.space_group_name_H-M   'P 1'
#
loop_
_entity.id
_entity.type
_entity.pdbx_description
1 polymer ?
#
loop_
_entity_poly.entity_id
_entity_poly.type
_entity_poly.pdbx_seq_one_letter_code
_entity_poly.pdbx_strand_id
1 'polypeptide(L)'
;MKIIKFENLELHLDDSDTLSTKEVALGYGVSASTIRDHKKQHQDEILKNIHYIEVWDEKFKRYITRWTLEGVHMLGFFIKSERAKEFRKFTAKLLTEIKKGNVHVSVAPANCPASDNMSTRISGYKGVIARKNKEIERLRFELLACKERNSKEIMLQHQILDLAGSLAREQEELKEWAHHLKYVASRIEELSKSTQYHLNVLGKYKNAQSNAEAQKKRTKKDMQWERYLLKQKSKKDESIS
;
A
#
# COMPACT_ATOMS: atom_id res chain seq x y z
N MET A 1 -34.25 -26.19 -27.94
CA MET A 1 -34.96 -24.88 -27.92
C MET A 1 -36.46 -25.11 -27.69
N LYS A 2 -36.99 -24.66 -26.55
CA LYS A 2 -38.37 -24.87 -26.10
C LYS A 2 -39.16 -23.58 -26.25
N ILE A 3 -40.30 -23.61 -26.95
CA ILE A 3 -41.16 -22.44 -27.13
C ILE A 3 -42.16 -22.36 -25.98
N ILE A 4 -42.26 -21.19 -25.38
CA ILE A 4 -43.15 -20.90 -24.25
C ILE A 4 -44.03 -19.71 -24.59
N LYS A 5 -45.34 -19.85 -24.36
CA LYS A 5 -46.33 -18.83 -24.69
C LYS A 5 -46.69 -18.02 -23.45
N PHE A 6 -46.49 -16.72 -23.52
CA PHE A 6 -46.97 -15.76 -22.52
C PHE A 6 -47.86 -14.74 -23.23
N GLU A 7 -49.17 -14.80 -22.97
CA GLU A 7 -50.18 -14.05 -23.72
C GLU A 7 -50.02 -14.29 -25.24
N ASN A 8 -49.85 -13.22 -26.02
CA ASN A 8 -49.62 -13.24 -27.47
C ASN A 8 -48.13 -13.26 -27.86
N LEU A 9 -47.23 -13.52 -26.89
CA LEU A 9 -45.79 -13.63 -27.13
C LEU A 9 -45.32 -15.08 -27.11
N GLU A 10 -44.51 -15.44 -28.09
CA GLU A 10 -43.72 -16.66 -28.09
C GLU A 10 -42.30 -16.32 -27.62
N LEU A 11 -41.90 -16.93 -26.50
CA LEU A 11 -40.59 -16.78 -25.88
C LEU A 11 -39.82 -18.08 -26.10
N HIS A 12 -38.56 -18.00 -26.50
CA HIS A 12 -37.76 -19.18 -26.80
C HIS A 12 -36.76 -19.44 -25.69
N LEU A 13 -36.95 -20.53 -24.97
CA LEU A 13 -35.99 -21.01 -24.00
C LEU A 13 -34.92 -21.83 -24.71
N ASP A 14 -33.66 -21.52 -24.39
CA ASP A 14 -32.53 -22.35 -24.77
C ASP A 14 -32.54 -23.68 -24.01
N ASP A 15 -31.65 -24.60 -24.39
CA ASP A 15 -31.52 -25.92 -23.76
C ASP A 15 -31.05 -25.85 -22.28
N SER A 16 -30.57 -24.68 -21.85
CA SER A 16 -30.22 -24.36 -20.45
C SER A 16 -31.38 -23.70 -19.67
N ASP A 17 -32.61 -23.71 -20.20
CA ASP A 17 -33.76 -23.00 -19.65
C ASP A 17 -33.49 -21.49 -19.44
N THR A 18 -32.72 -20.89 -20.35
CA THR A 18 -32.38 -19.46 -20.33
C THR A 18 -33.09 -18.67 -21.42
N LEU A 19 -33.32 -17.39 -21.15
CA LEU A 19 -33.91 -16.41 -22.06
C LEU A 19 -32.91 -15.32 -22.46
N SER A 20 -33.03 -14.81 -23.68
CA SER A 20 -32.25 -13.64 -24.10
C SER A 20 -32.75 -12.36 -23.44
N THR A 21 -31.88 -11.35 -23.29
CA THR A 21 -32.29 -10.04 -22.75
C THR A 21 -33.42 -9.39 -23.57
N LYS A 22 -33.51 -9.69 -24.87
CA LYS A 22 -34.59 -9.19 -25.74
C LYS A 22 -35.94 -9.82 -25.38
N GLU A 23 -35.97 -11.12 -25.16
CA GLU A 23 -37.19 -11.84 -24.80
C GLU A 23 -37.69 -11.48 -23.40
N VAL A 24 -36.77 -11.31 -22.45
CA VAL A 24 -37.09 -10.83 -21.10
C VAL A 24 -37.72 -9.43 -21.15
N ALA A 25 -37.13 -8.53 -21.95
CA ALA A 25 -37.67 -7.19 -22.17
C ALA A 25 -39.08 -7.21 -22.79
N LEU A 26 -39.32 -8.06 -23.79
CA LEU A 26 -40.64 -8.25 -24.41
C LEU A 26 -41.68 -8.80 -23.42
N GLY A 27 -41.30 -9.78 -22.60
CA GLY A 27 -42.16 -10.32 -21.54
C GLY A 27 -42.58 -9.23 -20.55
N TYR A 28 -41.63 -8.41 -20.10
CA TYR A 28 -41.89 -7.29 -19.18
C TYR A 28 -42.56 -6.06 -19.83
N GLY A 29 -42.56 -5.96 -21.16
CA GLY A 29 -43.04 -4.78 -21.88
C GLY A 29 -42.16 -3.55 -21.69
N VAL A 30 -40.85 -3.74 -21.53
CA VAL A 30 -39.85 -2.67 -21.36
C VAL A 30 -38.77 -2.76 -22.44
N SER A 31 -37.90 -1.76 -22.52
CA SER A 31 -36.75 -1.82 -23.43
C SER A 31 -35.64 -2.74 -22.89
N ALA A 32 -34.84 -3.30 -23.80
CA ALA A 32 -33.66 -4.07 -23.42
C ALA A 32 -32.60 -3.24 -22.65
N SER A 33 -32.60 -1.91 -22.80
CA SER A 33 -31.76 -1.03 -21.97
C SER A 33 -32.21 -1.05 -20.51
N THR A 34 -33.53 -0.97 -20.26
CA THR A 34 -34.11 -1.00 -18.91
C THR A 34 -33.69 -2.26 -18.14
N ILE A 35 -33.67 -3.42 -18.81
CA ILE A 35 -33.20 -4.68 -18.20
C ILE A 35 -31.72 -4.62 -17.83
N ARG A 36 -30.88 -4.01 -18.68
CA ARG A 36 -29.45 -3.83 -18.40
C ARG A 36 -29.21 -2.82 -17.28
N ASP A 37 -30.03 -1.78 -17.19
CA ASP A 37 -29.95 -0.77 -16.14
C ASP A 37 -30.28 -1.38 -14.78
N HIS A 38 -31.34 -2.20 -14.69
CA HIS A 38 -31.65 -2.95 -13.47
C HIS A 38 -30.53 -3.92 -13.08
N LYS A 39 -29.93 -4.65 -14.05
CA LYS A 39 -28.75 -5.50 -13.80
C LYS A 39 -27.59 -4.70 -13.18
N LYS A 40 -27.36 -3.46 -13.65
CA LYS A 40 -26.28 -2.59 -13.18
C LYS A 40 -26.59 -1.96 -11.81
N GLN A 41 -27.84 -1.59 -11.56
CA GLN A 41 -28.24 -0.89 -10.34
C GLN A 41 -28.42 -1.82 -9.15
N HIS A 42 -28.79 -3.07 -9.38
CA HIS A 42 -29.08 -4.06 -8.34
C HIS A 42 -28.07 -5.22 -8.35
N GLN A 43 -26.77 -4.91 -8.36
CA GLN A 43 -25.70 -5.93 -8.42
C GLN A 43 -25.57 -6.73 -7.11
N ASP A 44 -26.06 -6.17 -6.01
CA ASP A 44 -26.18 -6.81 -4.71
C ASP A 44 -27.24 -7.91 -4.68
N GLU A 45 -28.34 -7.75 -5.44
CA GLU A 45 -29.42 -8.74 -5.53
C GLU A 45 -29.33 -9.63 -6.80
N ILE A 46 -28.86 -9.09 -7.93
CA ILE A 46 -28.78 -9.79 -9.22
C ILE A 46 -27.39 -10.42 -9.38
N LEU A 47 -27.25 -11.65 -8.87
CA LEU A 47 -25.99 -12.39 -8.86
C LEU A 47 -25.71 -13.16 -10.16
N LYS A 48 -24.46 -13.08 -10.62
CA LYS A 48 -23.92 -13.87 -11.74
C LYS A 48 -23.93 -15.37 -11.40
N ASN A 49 -24.24 -16.22 -12.38
CA ASN A 49 -24.41 -17.67 -12.29
C ASN A 49 -25.63 -18.16 -11.50
N ILE A 50 -26.42 -17.26 -10.91
CA ILE A 50 -27.71 -17.60 -10.27
C ILE A 50 -28.83 -16.98 -11.11
N HIS A 51 -28.83 -15.66 -11.26
CA HIS A 51 -29.88 -14.91 -11.95
C HIS A 51 -29.58 -14.71 -13.44
N TYR A 52 -28.30 -14.67 -13.82
CA TYR A 52 -27.92 -14.60 -15.23
C TYR A 52 -26.57 -15.27 -15.47
N ILE A 53 -26.35 -15.67 -16.71
CA ILE A 53 -25.10 -16.25 -17.20
C ILE A 53 -24.59 -15.38 -18.35
N GLU A 54 -23.27 -15.26 -18.47
CA GLU A 54 -22.63 -14.56 -19.57
C GLU A 54 -22.04 -15.60 -20.53
N VAL A 55 -22.54 -15.60 -21.75
CA VAL A 55 -22.13 -16.55 -22.80
C VAL A 55 -21.35 -15.78 -23.86
N TRP A 56 -20.22 -16.33 -24.29
CA TRP A 56 -19.45 -15.74 -25.38
C TRP A 56 -20.21 -15.88 -26.70
N ASP A 57 -20.47 -14.76 -27.36
CA ASP A 57 -21.11 -14.75 -28.67
C ASP A 57 -20.05 -14.57 -29.75
N GLU A 58 -19.90 -15.60 -30.59
CA GLU A 58 -18.92 -15.65 -31.68
C GLU A 58 -19.22 -14.63 -32.79
N LYS A 59 -20.50 -14.32 -33.01
CA LYS A 59 -20.96 -13.40 -34.08
C LYS A 59 -20.65 -11.95 -33.73
N PHE A 60 -20.84 -11.57 -32.46
CA PHE A 60 -20.63 -10.19 -31.99
C PHE A 60 -19.32 -9.99 -31.23
N LYS A 61 -18.49 -11.03 -31.12
CA LYS A 61 -17.19 -11.05 -30.41
C LYS A 61 -17.27 -10.41 -29.02
N ARG A 62 -18.34 -10.70 -28.28
CA ARG A 62 -18.60 -10.14 -26.95
C ARG A 62 -19.40 -11.10 -26.09
N TYR A 63 -19.35 -10.92 -24.77
CA TYR A 63 -20.23 -11.64 -23.85
C TYR A 63 -21.65 -11.11 -23.91
N ILE A 64 -22.63 -12.00 -24.04
CA ILE A 64 -24.06 -11.71 -24.02
C ILE A 64 -24.67 -12.29 -22.75
N THR A 65 -25.54 -11.50 -22.10
CA THR A 65 -26.27 -11.94 -20.91
C THR A 65 -27.49 -12.78 -21.29
N ARG A 66 -27.51 -14.01 -20.79
CA ARG A 66 -28.65 -14.93 -20.79
C ARG A 66 -29.25 -14.97 -19.38
N TRP A 67 -30.56 -14.88 -19.27
CA TRP A 67 -31.27 -14.81 -18.00
C TRP A 67 -31.84 -16.17 -17.63
N THR A 68 -31.61 -16.61 -16.40
CA THR A 68 -32.27 -17.81 -15.87
C THR A 68 -33.71 -17.48 -15.50
N LEU A 69 -34.60 -18.47 -15.44
CA LEU A 69 -35.98 -18.23 -15.00
C LEU A 69 -36.07 -17.63 -13.58
N GLU A 70 -35.12 -17.97 -12.71
CA GLU A 70 -35.00 -17.36 -11.37
C GLU A 70 -34.61 -15.88 -11.46
N GLY A 71 -33.66 -15.53 -12.33
CA GLY A 71 -33.31 -14.13 -12.56
C GLY A 71 -34.40 -13.33 -13.24
N VAL A 72 -35.15 -13.93 -14.18
CA VAL A 72 -36.33 -13.29 -14.75
C VAL A 72 -37.35 -13.04 -13.65
N HIS A 73 -37.62 -14.01 -12.76
CA HIS A 73 -38.52 -13.81 -11.62
C HIS A 73 -38.05 -12.67 -10.70
N MET A 74 -36.74 -12.61 -10.40
CA MET A 74 -36.14 -11.54 -9.58
C MET A 74 -36.26 -10.15 -10.22
N LEU A 75 -36.07 -10.03 -11.54
CA LEU A 75 -36.27 -8.77 -12.25
C LEU A 75 -37.69 -8.19 -12.09
N GLY A 76 -38.69 -9.07 -11.92
CA GLY A 76 -40.08 -8.68 -11.75
C GLY A 76 -40.38 -7.98 -10.42
N PHE A 77 -39.44 -7.93 -9.47
CA PHE A 77 -39.59 -7.12 -8.25
C PHE A 77 -39.22 -5.64 -8.48
N PHE A 78 -38.33 -5.37 -9.43
CA PHE A 78 -37.90 -4.00 -9.76
C PHE A 78 -38.82 -3.34 -10.78
N ILE A 79 -39.37 -4.12 -11.72
CA ILE A 79 -40.29 -3.63 -12.75
C ILE A 79 -41.73 -3.76 -12.23
N LYS A 80 -42.35 -2.62 -11.90
CA LYS A 80 -43.64 -2.58 -11.17
C LYS A 80 -44.89 -2.44 -12.06
N SER A 81 -44.76 -2.59 -13.39
CA SER A 81 -45.91 -2.52 -14.30
C SER A 81 -46.88 -3.69 -14.10
N GLU A 82 -48.15 -3.53 -14.49
CA GLU A 82 -49.14 -4.60 -14.32
C GLU A 82 -48.76 -5.86 -15.11
N ARG A 83 -48.33 -5.67 -16.36
CA ARG A 83 -47.74 -6.70 -17.22
C ARG A 83 -46.56 -7.40 -16.54
N ALA A 84 -45.68 -6.66 -15.86
CA ALA A 84 -44.55 -7.26 -15.17
C ALA A 84 -44.96 -8.16 -14.00
N LYS A 85 -46.03 -7.81 -13.28
CA LYS A 85 -46.58 -8.67 -12.22
C LYS A 85 -47.11 -9.97 -12.80
N GLU A 86 -47.78 -9.93 -13.94
CA GLU A 86 -48.30 -11.11 -14.63
C GLU A 86 -47.16 -11.99 -15.17
N PHE A 87 -46.16 -11.37 -15.81
CA PHE A 87 -45.00 -12.07 -16.30
C PHE A 87 -44.18 -12.72 -15.17
N ARG A 88 -44.05 -12.05 -14.02
CA ARG A 88 -43.42 -12.62 -12.81
C ARG A 88 -44.20 -13.81 -12.23
N LYS A 89 -45.55 -13.75 -12.23
CA LYS A 89 -46.39 -14.88 -11.79
C LYS A 89 -46.25 -16.05 -12.75
N PHE A 90 -46.20 -15.78 -14.05
CA PHE A 90 -45.99 -16.77 -15.08
C PHE A 90 -44.65 -17.49 -14.93
N THR A 91 -43.55 -16.74 -14.76
CA THR A 91 -42.21 -17.32 -14.60
C THR A 91 -42.10 -18.15 -13.32
N ALA A 92 -42.75 -17.74 -12.22
CA ALA A 92 -42.82 -18.53 -10.99
C ALA A 92 -43.54 -19.88 -11.18
N LYS A 93 -44.66 -19.88 -11.92
CA LYS A 93 -45.39 -21.11 -12.27
C LYS A 93 -44.52 -22.03 -13.12
N LEU A 94 -43.90 -21.48 -14.17
CA LEU A 94 -43.01 -22.23 -15.06
C LEU A 94 -41.82 -22.84 -14.29
N LEU A 95 -41.19 -22.06 -13.41
CA LEU A 95 -40.10 -22.55 -12.56
C LEU A 95 -40.57 -23.71 -11.68
N THR A 96 -41.78 -23.63 -11.14
CA THR A 96 -42.39 -24.70 -10.33
C THR A 96 -42.67 -25.94 -11.17
N GLU A 97 -43.15 -25.78 -12.41
CA GLU A 97 -43.42 -26.89 -13.35
C GLU A 97 -42.14 -27.58 -13.79
N ILE A 98 -41.08 -26.83 -14.11
CA ILE A 98 -39.77 -27.40 -14.45
C ILE A 98 -39.19 -28.14 -13.24
N LYS A 99 -39.28 -27.55 -12.04
CA LYS A 99 -38.85 -28.22 -10.81
C LYS A 99 -39.68 -29.49 -10.54
N LYS A 100 -41.00 -29.46 -10.73
CA LYS A 100 -41.88 -30.64 -10.57
C LYS A 100 -41.65 -31.72 -11.61
N GLY A 101 -41.43 -31.36 -12.88
CA GLY A 101 -41.09 -32.29 -13.96
C GLY A 101 -39.73 -32.96 -13.76
N ASN A 102 -38.78 -32.26 -13.12
CA ASN A 102 -37.51 -32.84 -12.70
C ASN A 102 -37.62 -33.67 -11.40
N VAL A 103 -38.74 -33.58 -10.67
CA VAL A 103 -39.08 -34.42 -9.51
C VAL A 103 -39.88 -35.64 -9.99
N HIS A 104 -39.29 -36.43 -10.89
CA HIS A 104 -39.65 -37.84 -11.04
C HIS A 104 -38.64 -38.66 -10.23
N VAL A 105 -38.72 -38.57 -8.90
CA VAL A 105 -38.15 -39.60 -8.02
C VAL A 105 -39.11 -40.78 -8.12
N SER A 106 -38.78 -41.73 -8.99
CA SER A 106 -39.48 -43.01 -9.09
C SER A 106 -39.35 -43.76 -7.76
N VAL A 107 -40.41 -43.72 -6.95
CA VAL A 107 -40.66 -44.70 -5.90
C VAL A 107 -41.84 -45.54 -6.37
N ALA A 108 -41.55 -46.69 -6.98
CA ALA A 108 -42.52 -47.76 -7.22
C ALA A 108 -41.97 -49.05 -6.60
N PRO A 109 -42.79 -49.83 -5.86
CA PRO A 109 -42.35 -51.06 -5.22
C PRO A 109 -42.43 -52.20 -6.24
N ALA A 110 -41.27 -52.66 -6.72
CA ALA A 110 -41.18 -53.89 -7.49
C ALA A 110 -40.00 -54.70 -6.96
N ASN A 111 -40.28 -55.94 -6.54
CA ASN A 111 -39.25 -56.93 -6.24
C ASN A 111 -38.34 -57.07 -7.46
N CYS A 112 -37.09 -56.62 -7.33
CA CYS A 112 -36.00 -56.85 -8.27
C CYS A 112 -34.77 -57.30 -7.48
N PRO A 113 -33.97 -58.25 -7.99
CA PRO A 113 -32.78 -58.72 -7.31
C PRO A 113 -31.68 -57.64 -7.33
N ALA A 114 -31.08 -57.40 -6.16
CA ALA A 114 -29.85 -56.63 -5.90
C ALA A 114 -29.89 -55.10 -6.11
N SER A 115 -30.32 -54.38 -5.05
CA SER A 115 -30.21 -52.92 -4.90
C SER A 115 -28.82 -52.43 -4.45
N ASP A 116 -27.77 -53.25 -4.57
CA ASP A 116 -26.47 -53.00 -3.94
C ASP A 116 -25.56 -52.04 -4.71
N ASN A 117 -25.90 -51.66 -5.95
CA ASN A 117 -25.06 -50.77 -6.75
C ASN A 117 -25.26 -49.28 -6.44
N MET A 118 -26.50 -48.84 -6.16
CA MET A 118 -26.83 -47.42 -6.03
C MET A 118 -26.50 -46.90 -4.63
N SER A 119 -26.83 -47.69 -3.60
CA SER A 119 -26.48 -47.38 -2.21
C SER A 119 -24.95 -47.28 -2.03
N THR A 120 -24.21 -48.20 -2.63
CA THR A 120 -22.74 -48.19 -2.62
C THR A 120 -22.15 -46.97 -3.36
N ARG A 121 -22.72 -46.58 -4.51
CA ARG A 121 -22.33 -45.36 -5.23
C ARG A 121 -22.62 -44.10 -4.41
N ILE A 122 -23.80 -44.00 -3.80
CA ILE A 122 -24.18 -42.88 -2.93
C ILE A 122 -23.25 -42.78 -1.73
N SER A 123 -22.93 -43.91 -1.09
CA SER A 123 -21.95 -43.98 0.01
C SER A 123 -20.55 -43.53 -0.44
N GLY A 124 -20.13 -43.96 -1.64
CA GLY A 124 -18.89 -43.51 -2.27
C GLY A 124 -18.85 -42.00 -2.51
N TYR A 125 -19.90 -41.42 -3.10
CA TYR A 125 -20.00 -39.97 -3.31
C TYR A 125 -20.03 -39.20 -2.00
N LYS A 126 -20.74 -39.69 -0.97
CA LYS A 126 -20.72 -39.09 0.38
C LYS A 126 -19.31 -39.06 0.97
N GLY A 127 -18.54 -40.14 0.81
CA GLY A 127 -17.15 -40.20 1.26
C GLY A 127 -16.24 -39.22 0.49
N VAL A 128 -16.44 -39.06 -0.82
CA VAL A 128 -15.73 -38.06 -1.62
C VAL A 128 -16.07 -36.64 -1.18
N ILE A 129 -17.35 -36.31 -0.99
CA ILE A 129 -17.81 -35.00 -0.53
C ILE A 129 -17.25 -34.69 0.85
N ALA A 130 -17.28 -35.64 1.79
CA ALA A 130 -16.72 -35.45 3.12
C ALA A 130 -15.23 -35.12 3.09
N ARG A 131 -14.45 -35.79 2.21
CA ARG A 131 -13.02 -35.48 2.01
C ARG A 131 -12.82 -34.08 1.43
N LYS A 132 -13.61 -33.71 0.43
CA LYS A 132 -13.54 -32.37 -0.18
C LYS A 132 -13.95 -31.26 0.79
N ASN A 133 -14.95 -31.49 1.63
CA ASN A 133 -15.34 -30.52 2.67
C ASN A 133 -14.25 -30.35 3.72
N LYS A 134 -13.56 -31.43 4.14
CA LYS A 134 -12.39 -31.32 5.01
C LYS A 134 -11.25 -30.52 4.37
N GLU A 135 -11.03 -30.72 3.08
CA GLU A 135 -10.02 -29.97 2.32
C GLU A 135 -10.38 -28.47 2.23
N ILE A 136 -11.65 -28.15 1.96
CA ILE A 136 -12.15 -26.77 1.94
C ILE A 136 -11.91 -26.08 3.29
N GLU A 137 -12.21 -26.75 4.40
CA GLU A 137 -12.00 -26.18 5.73
C GLU A 137 -10.51 -25.97 6.04
N ARG A 138 -9.64 -26.90 5.64
CA ARG A 138 -8.19 -26.71 5.75
C ARG A 138 -7.72 -25.49 4.97
N LEU A 139 -8.11 -25.38 3.70
CA LEU A 139 -7.73 -24.27 2.83
C LEU A 139 -8.26 -22.93 3.35
N ARG A 140 -9.48 -22.91 3.93
CA ARG A 140 -10.02 -21.72 4.59
C ARG A 140 -9.15 -21.28 5.77
N PHE A 141 -8.74 -22.21 6.61
CA PHE A 141 -7.86 -21.91 7.75
C PHE A 141 -6.49 -21.40 7.29
N GLU A 142 -5.88 -22.05 6.30
CA GLU A 142 -4.61 -21.62 5.72
C GLU A 142 -4.70 -20.21 5.11
N LEU A 143 -5.79 -19.92 4.41
CA LEU A 143 -6.04 -18.60 3.82
C LEU A 143 -6.21 -17.51 4.88
N LEU A 144 -6.89 -17.83 6.00
CA LEU A 144 -7.07 -16.91 7.12
C LEU A 144 -5.74 -16.62 7.82
N ALA A 145 -4.92 -17.66 8.07
CA ALA A 145 -3.57 -17.50 8.60
C ALA A 145 -2.66 -16.70 7.64
N CYS A 146 -2.81 -16.87 6.33
CA CYS A 146 -2.08 -16.10 5.34
C CYS A 146 -2.46 -14.61 5.37
N LYS A 147 -3.76 -14.30 5.50
CA LYS A 147 -4.24 -12.92 5.66
C LYS A 147 -3.70 -12.25 6.91
N GLU A 148 -3.67 -12.95 8.05
CA GLU A 148 -3.08 -12.43 9.28
C GLU A 148 -1.58 -12.15 9.13
N ARG A 149 -0.82 -13.06 8.50
CA ARG A 149 0.60 -12.83 8.21
C ARG A 149 0.79 -11.59 7.34
N ASN A 150 0.00 -11.44 6.28
CA ASN A 150 0.05 -10.28 5.41
C ASN A 150 -0.25 -8.97 6.17
N SER A 151 -1.23 -8.99 7.09
CA SER A 151 -1.52 -7.82 7.94
C SER A 151 -0.35 -7.45 8.85
N LYS A 152 0.34 -8.44 9.43
CA LYS A 152 1.53 -8.20 10.27
C LYS A 152 2.70 -7.68 9.44
N GLU A 153 2.86 -8.17 8.22
CA GLU A 153 3.87 -7.68 7.28
C GLU A 153 3.65 -6.20 6.93
N ILE A 154 2.41 -5.81 6.60
CA ILE A 154 2.07 -4.41 6.34
C ILE A 154 2.38 -3.53 7.57
N MET A 155 2.04 -3.98 8.77
CA MET A 155 2.34 -3.25 10.01
C MET A 155 3.85 -3.07 10.22
N LEU A 156 4.64 -4.13 10.00
CA LEU A 156 6.09 -4.08 10.10
C LEU A 156 6.70 -3.15 9.05
N GLN A 157 6.19 -3.16 7.82
CA GLN A 157 6.65 -2.25 6.76
C GLN A 157 6.42 -0.78 7.14
N HIS A 158 5.25 -0.44 7.72
CA HIS A 158 4.97 0.89 8.23
C HIS A 158 5.95 1.31 9.34
N GLN A 159 6.21 0.42 10.30
CA GLN A 159 7.17 0.70 11.38
C GLN A 159 8.59 0.93 10.86
N ILE A 160 9.04 0.13 9.89
CA ILE A 160 10.35 0.30 9.24
C ILE A 160 10.43 1.66 8.55
N LEU A 161 9.37 2.09 7.86
CA LEU A 161 9.31 3.38 7.19
C LEU A 161 9.46 4.54 8.19
N ASP A 162 8.76 4.48 9.32
CA ASP A 162 8.82 5.51 10.38
C ASP A 162 10.20 5.59 11.02
N LEU A 163 10.82 4.43 11.29
CA LEU A 163 12.18 4.35 11.82
C LEU A 163 13.20 4.90 10.82
N ALA A 164 13.08 4.55 9.54
CA ALA A 164 13.96 5.07 8.49
C ALA A 164 13.84 6.59 8.34
N GLY A 165 12.62 7.14 8.42
CA GLY A 165 12.40 8.58 8.41
C GLY A 165 12.97 9.31 9.63
N SER A 166 12.97 8.66 10.79
CA SER A 166 13.59 9.22 12.00
C SER A 166 15.12 9.20 11.92
N LEU A 167 15.70 8.07 11.46
CA LEU A 167 17.13 7.96 11.22
C LEU A 167 17.64 8.99 10.19
N ALA A 168 16.88 9.24 9.13
CA ALA A 168 17.23 10.24 8.12
C ALA A 168 17.31 11.66 8.70
N ARG A 169 16.42 12.01 9.63
CA ARG A 169 16.43 13.31 10.31
C ARG A 169 17.66 13.45 11.21
N GLU A 170 17.96 12.42 12.01
CA GLU A 170 19.16 12.40 12.86
C GLU A 170 20.45 12.48 12.03
N GLN A 171 20.49 11.82 10.87
CA GLN A 171 21.63 11.92 9.96
C GLN A 171 21.82 13.33 9.40
N GLU A 172 20.74 14.07 9.15
CA GLU A 172 20.84 15.45 8.68
C GLU A 172 21.35 16.38 9.78
N GLU A 173 20.83 16.24 11.00
CA GLU A 173 21.35 16.98 12.17
C GLU A 173 22.85 16.70 12.36
N LEU A 174 23.29 15.44 12.26
CA LEU A 174 24.71 15.10 12.35
C LEU A 174 25.58 15.78 11.28
N LYS A 175 25.06 15.96 10.06
CA LYS A 175 25.78 16.72 9.03
C LYS A 175 25.90 18.20 9.40
N GLU A 176 24.83 18.81 9.90
CA GLU A 176 24.85 20.20 10.37
C GLU A 176 25.90 20.38 11.48
N TRP A 177 25.88 19.51 12.49
CA TRP A 177 26.90 19.49 13.54
C TRP A 177 28.32 19.32 13.00
N ALA A 178 28.52 18.47 11.99
CA ALA A 178 29.82 18.31 11.34
C ALA A 178 30.28 19.60 10.62
N HIS A 179 29.36 20.33 9.99
CA HIS A 179 29.65 21.65 9.40
C HIS A 179 30.02 22.67 10.48
N HIS A 180 29.26 22.74 11.58
CA HIS A 180 29.58 23.62 12.71
C HIS A 180 30.95 23.31 13.32
N LEU A 181 31.29 22.02 13.51
CA LEU A 181 32.60 21.61 14.01
C LEU A 181 33.73 22.07 13.10
N LYS A 182 33.57 21.94 11.77
CA LYS A 182 34.56 22.46 10.80
C LYS A 182 34.74 23.97 10.94
N TYR A 183 33.65 24.72 11.03
CA TYR A 183 33.71 26.17 11.22
C TYR A 183 34.44 26.57 12.50
N VAL A 184 34.10 25.94 13.63
CA VAL A 184 34.76 26.18 14.92
C VAL A 184 36.24 25.84 14.85
N ALA A 185 36.61 24.71 14.22
CA ALA A 185 38.01 24.31 14.05
C ALA A 185 38.80 25.36 13.25
N SER A 186 38.27 25.85 12.13
CA SER A 186 38.88 26.93 11.35
C SER A 186 39.05 28.21 12.17
N ARG A 187 38.06 28.56 12.98
CA ARG A 187 38.12 29.76 13.82
C ARG A 187 39.18 29.65 14.93
N ILE A 188 39.32 28.47 15.53
CA ILE A 188 40.39 28.19 16.50
C ILE A 188 41.76 28.33 15.83
N GLU A 189 41.93 27.84 14.60
CA GLU A 189 43.19 27.95 13.87
C GLU A 189 43.55 29.41 13.56
N GLU A 190 42.59 30.22 13.12
CA GLU A 190 42.78 31.67 12.92
C GLU A 190 43.22 32.39 14.20
N LEU A 191 42.53 32.11 15.31
CA LEU A 191 42.86 32.69 16.61
C LEU A 191 44.24 32.25 17.09
N SER A 192 44.62 31.00 16.85
CA SER A 192 45.95 30.48 17.15
C SER A 192 47.03 31.23 16.37
N LYS A 193 46.84 31.42 15.05
CA LYS A 193 47.77 32.20 14.19
C LYS A 193 47.90 33.64 14.68
N SER A 194 46.79 34.28 15.02
CA SER A 194 46.77 35.65 15.56
C SER A 194 47.51 35.73 16.91
N THR A 195 47.26 34.79 17.81
CA THR A 195 47.93 34.70 19.11
C THR A 195 49.45 34.54 18.95
N GLN A 196 49.88 33.66 18.04
CA GLN A 196 51.29 33.44 17.73
C GLN A 196 51.96 34.72 17.20
N TYR A 197 51.27 35.45 16.34
CA TYR A 197 51.75 36.74 15.83
C TYR A 197 51.98 37.75 16.97
N HIS A 198 50.98 37.92 17.85
CA HIS A 198 51.09 38.84 18.98
C HIS A 198 52.19 38.43 19.98
N LEU A 199 52.37 37.13 20.24
CA LEU A 199 53.48 36.63 21.07
C LEU A 199 54.85 36.99 20.49
N ASN A 200 55.03 36.81 19.18
CA ASN A 200 56.27 37.21 18.50
C ASN A 200 56.55 38.72 18.61
N VAL A 201 55.51 39.54 18.43
CA VAL A 201 55.62 41.00 18.59
C VAL A 201 56.03 41.36 20.01
N LEU A 202 55.39 40.78 21.03
CA LEU A 202 55.74 41.00 22.44
C LEU A 202 57.19 40.58 22.75
N GLY A 203 57.66 39.47 22.17
CA GLY A 203 59.05 39.05 22.29
C GLY A 203 60.04 40.08 21.75
N LYS A 204 59.76 40.66 20.57
CA LYS A 204 60.58 41.74 19.99
C LYS A 204 60.61 42.98 20.90
N TYR A 205 59.46 43.39 21.43
CA TYR A 205 59.38 44.53 22.36
C TYR A 205 60.20 44.29 23.64
N LYS A 206 60.08 43.11 24.28
CA LYS A 206 60.86 42.76 25.48
C LYS A 206 62.37 42.80 25.21
N ASN A 207 62.81 42.28 24.06
CA ASN A 207 64.23 42.30 23.67
C ASN A 207 64.73 43.74 23.44
N ALA A 208 63.94 44.57 22.74
CA ALA A 208 64.27 45.96 22.51
C ALA A 208 64.39 46.74 23.83
N GLN A 209 63.48 46.48 24.78
CA GLN A 209 63.53 47.10 26.11
C GLN A 209 64.78 46.69 26.89
N SER A 210 65.12 45.39 26.92
CA SER A 210 66.35 44.89 27.56
C SER A 210 67.62 45.50 26.95
N ASN A 211 67.68 45.59 25.61
CA ASN A 211 68.79 46.24 24.91
C ASN A 211 68.91 47.72 25.24
N ALA A 212 67.80 48.46 25.28
CA ALA A 212 67.78 49.87 25.64
C ALA A 212 68.27 50.08 27.10
N GLU A 213 67.86 49.21 28.03
CA GLU A 213 68.35 49.23 29.41
C GLU A 213 69.84 48.92 29.51
N ALA A 214 70.34 47.93 28.76
CA ALA A 214 71.76 47.60 28.70
C ALA A 214 72.60 48.78 28.15
N GLN A 215 72.11 49.45 27.11
CA GLN A 215 72.78 50.61 26.51
C GLN A 215 72.80 51.82 27.46
N LYS A 216 71.70 52.07 28.20
CA LYS A 216 71.67 53.06 29.29
C LYS A 216 72.69 52.74 30.39
N LYS A 217 72.88 51.46 30.75
CA LYS A 217 73.90 51.06 31.73
C LYS A 217 75.33 51.26 31.21
N ARG A 218 75.59 50.94 29.93
CA ARG A 218 76.90 51.14 29.27
C ARG A 218 77.27 52.62 29.22
N THR A 219 76.41 53.45 28.64
CA THR A 219 76.61 54.92 28.57
C THR A 219 76.83 55.55 29.95
N LYS A 220 76.11 55.09 30.98
CA LYS A 220 76.35 55.54 32.36
C LYS A 220 77.74 55.15 32.88
N LYS A 221 78.23 53.94 32.60
CA LYS A 221 79.60 53.53 32.93
C LYS A 221 80.64 54.34 32.17
N ASP A 222 80.43 54.57 30.87
CA ASP A 222 81.37 55.33 30.04
C ASP A 222 81.50 56.78 30.56
N MET A 223 80.38 57.45 30.88
CA MET A 223 80.39 58.76 31.53
C MET A 223 81.10 58.77 32.88
N GLN A 224 80.94 57.71 33.69
CA GLN A 224 81.68 57.59 34.95
C GLN A 224 83.18 57.46 34.70
N TRP A 225 83.58 56.76 33.64
CA TRP A 225 84.97 56.52 33.31
C TRP A 225 85.66 57.75 32.72
N GLU A 226 84.98 58.50 31.86
CA GLU A 226 85.43 59.82 31.41
C GLU A 226 85.62 60.79 32.58
N ARG A 227 84.65 60.86 33.51
CA ARG A 227 84.78 61.67 34.73
C ARG A 227 85.98 61.29 35.58
N TYR A 228 86.28 59.99 35.67
CA TYR A 228 87.48 59.52 36.37
C TYR A 228 88.76 59.97 35.65
N LEU A 229 88.85 59.80 34.33
CA LEU A 229 90.01 60.23 33.54
C LEU A 229 90.25 61.74 33.65
N LEU A 230 89.19 62.54 33.61
CA LEU A 230 89.24 63.99 33.86
C LEU A 230 89.80 64.32 35.24
N LYS A 231 89.34 63.63 36.30
CA LYS A 231 89.91 63.78 37.65
C LYS A 231 91.38 63.39 37.72
N GLN A 232 91.81 62.36 37.00
CA GLN A 232 93.22 61.94 36.98
C GLN A 232 94.10 62.93 36.21
N LYS A 233 93.62 63.53 35.11
CA LYS A 233 94.31 64.61 34.41
C LYS A 233 94.48 65.86 35.29
N SER A 234 93.41 66.32 35.92
CA SER A 234 93.47 67.48 36.84
C SER A 234 94.50 67.27 37.97
N LYS A 235 94.55 66.07 38.58
CA LYS A 235 95.56 65.74 39.60
C LYS A 235 97.00 65.72 39.08
N LYS A 236 97.20 65.40 37.79
CA LYS A 236 98.52 65.34 37.16
C LYS A 236 99.00 66.74 36.75
N ASP A 237 98.08 67.60 36.33
CA ASP A 237 98.37 69.00 36.02
C ASP A 237 98.68 69.80 37.31
N GLU A 238 98.08 69.45 38.45
CA GLU A 238 98.42 69.97 39.78
C GLU A 238 99.77 69.49 40.33
N SER A 239 100.36 68.39 39.81
CA SER A 239 101.65 67.85 40.27
C SER A 239 102.85 68.28 39.43
N ILE A 240 102.64 69.07 38.38
CA ILE A 240 103.68 69.56 37.45
C ILE A 240 103.88 71.08 37.60
N SER A 241 103.06 71.75 38.43
CA SER A 241 103.27 73.13 38.90
C SER A 241 103.96 73.18 40.25
#